data_AF-A0A364MVW2-F1
#
_entry.id   AF-A0A364MVW2-F1
#
_cell.length_a   1.000
_cell.length_b   1.000
_cell.length_c   1.000
_cell.angle_alpha   90.00
_cell.angle_beta   90.00
_cell.angle_gamma   90.00
#
_symmetry.space_group_name_H-M   'P 1'
#
loop_
_entity.id
_entity.type
_entity.pdbx_description
1 polymer ?
#
loop_
_entity_poly.entity_id
_entity_poly.type
_entity_poly.pdbx_seq_one_letter_code
_entity_poly.pdbx_strand_id
1 'polypeptide(L)'
;MYGEAANKLVQNAKRTLALPHLPPYASELTRSIIREVRDLDKDVSSILAPYSGSFNPSASPETACALLVNHLCMRRNKRCLLAYHRVRSDKLEEYCWEGIDVLEQQGSKDHSGEAGRGGALGAGGGREESSLSPEEEEYVRQYSDLLAAYKGQWTDIDLTGSLEPPRDLFIDVRVLKDAGEIQTEYG
;
A
#
# COMPACT_ATOMS: atom_id res chain seq x y z
N MET A 1 -2.44 25.89 -1.79
CA MET A 1 -1.12 26.01 -1.15
C MET A 1 -0.32 24.74 -1.44
N TYR A 2 1.01 24.82 -1.59
CA TYR A 2 1.84 23.64 -1.85
C TYR A 2 1.72 22.60 -0.73
N GLY A 3 1.72 21.32 -1.09
CA GLY A 3 1.76 20.20 -0.14
C GLY A 3 0.44 19.88 0.59
N GLU A 4 -0.69 20.49 0.20
CA GLU A 4 -2.00 20.16 0.78
C GLU A 4 -2.42 18.71 0.45
N ALA A 5 -2.24 18.29 -0.80
CA ALA A 5 -2.50 16.92 -1.24
C ALA A 5 -1.63 15.91 -0.47
N ALA A 6 -0.36 16.24 -0.24
CA ALA A 6 0.56 15.43 0.56
C ALA A 6 0.11 15.29 2.02
N ASN A 7 -0.43 16.35 2.63
CA ASN A 7 -0.98 16.26 3.99
C ASN A 7 -2.22 15.36 4.05
N LYS A 8 -3.11 15.43 3.05
CA LYS A 8 -4.27 14.52 2.95
C LYS A 8 -3.82 13.06 2.81
N LEU A 9 -2.77 12.80 2.02
CA LEU A 9 -2.21 11.46 1.88
C LEU A 9 -1.64 10.91 3.20
N VAL A 10 -0.95 11.73 3.98
CA VAL A 10 -0.43 11.31 5.29
C VAL A 10 -1.56 11.06 6.30
N GLN A 11 -2.66 11.82 6.24
CA GLN A 11 -3.84 11.53 7.06
C GLN A 11 -4.47 10.18 6.68
N ASN A 12 -4.52 9.87 5.38
CA ASN A 12 -4.94 8.54 4.91
C ASN A 12 -4.01 7.43 5.45
N ALA A 13 -2.69 7.63 5.39
CA ALA A 13 -1.71 6.70 5.97
C ALA A 13 -1.96 6.48 7.47
N LYS A 14 -2.18 7.56 8.24
CA LYS A 14 -2.48 7.46 9.67
C LYS A 14 -3.78 6.69 9.95
N ARG A 15 -4.81 6.86 9.12
CA ARG A 15 -6.07 6.10 9.25
C ARG A 15 -5.85 4.62 8.98
N THR A 16 -4.99 4.29 8.00
CA THR A 16 -4.64 2.91 7.66
C THR A 16 -4.06 2.14 8.85
N LEU A 17 -3.24 2.79 9.68
CA LEU A 17 -2.68 2.16 10.89
C LEU A 17 -3.74 1.72 11.92
N ALA A 18 -4.91 2.35 11.93
CA ALA A 18 -5.99 2.04 12.87
C ALA A 18 -7.01 1.03 12.30
N LEU A 19 -6.94 0.73 11.01
CA LEU A 19 -7.88 -0.16 10.32
C LEU A 19 -7.31 -1.59 10.29
N PRO A 20 -8.15 -2.62 10.48
CA PRO A 20 -7.71 -4.02 10.36
C PRO A 20 -7.49 -4.43 8.90
N HIS A 21 -8.23 -3.83 7.97
CA HIS A 21 -8.11 -4.07 6.54
C HIS A 21 -7.45 -2.90 5.82
N LEU A 22 -6.73 -3.17 4.74
CA LEU A 22 -6.14 -2.14 3.91
C LEU A 22 -7.24 -1.36 3.16
N PRO A 23 -7.26 -0.01 3.21
CA PRO A 23 -8.17 0.79 2.40
C PRO A 23 -7.70 0.85 0.94
N PRO A 24 -8.56 1.28 0.01
CA PRO A 24 -8.20 1.43 -1.40
C PRO A 24 -6.97 2.31 -1.61
N TYR A 25 -6.13 1.92 -2.58
CA TYR A 25 -4.95 2.67 -2.95
C TYR A 25 -5.34 4.06 -3.48
N ALA A 26 -4.74 5.10 -2.90
CA ALA A 26 -5.08 6.50 -3.19
C ALA A 26 -4.43 7.01 -4.49
N SER A 27 -4.71 6.36 -5.61
CA SER A 27 -4.05 6.60 -6.91
C SER A 27 -4.12 8.06 -7.37
N GLU A 28 -5.27 8.71 -7.21
CA GLU A 28 -5.45 10.10 -7.64
C GLU A 28 -4.64 11.09 -6.78
N LEU A 29 -4.59 10.89 -5.47
CA LEU A 29 -3.76 11.71 -4.57
C LEU A 29 -2.28 11.53 -4.91
N THR A 30 -1.81 10.29 -5.11
CA THR A 30 -0.43 9.99 -5.48
C THR A 30 -0.06 10.64 -6.81
N ARG A 31 -0.91 10.51 -7.85
CA ARG A 31 -0.70 11.15 -9.16
C ARG A 31 -0.69 12.67 -9.06
N SER A 32 -1.58 13.26 -8.26
CA SER A 32 -1.63 14.70 -8.02
C SER A 32 -0.33 15.23 -7.40
N ILE A 33 0.19 14.55 -6.37
CA ILE A 33 1.46 14.93 -5.71
C ILE A 33 2.65 14.76 -6.67
N ILE A 34 2.68 13.70 -7.48
CA ILE A 34 3.74 13.50 -8.49
C ILE A 34 3.72 14.61 -9.54
N ARG A 35 2.53 15.03 -10.00
CA ARG A 35 2.39 16.18 -10.92
C ARG A 35 2.91 17.46 -10.27
N GLU A 36 2.51 17.74 -9.02
CA GLU A 36 2.99 18.90 -8.26
C GLU A 36 4.52 18.91 -8.14
N VAL A 37 5.16 17.77 -7.84
CA VAL A 37 6.62 17.67 -7.76
C VAL A 37 7.27 17.95 -9.12
N ARG A 38 6.70 17.41 -10.22
CA ARG A 38 7.21 17.66 -11.57
C ARG A 38 7.05 19.11 -12.00
N ASP A 39 5.97 19.76 -11.60
CA ASP A 39 5.73 21.16 -11.93
C ASP A 39 6.67 22.08 -11.14
N LEU A 40 6.90 21.80 -9.85
CA LEU A 40 7.93 22.48 -9.05
C LEU A 40 9.34 22.31 -9.64
N ASP A 41 9.67 21.13 -10.16
CA ASP A 41 10.97 20.87 -10.80
C ASP A 41 11.14 21.62 -12.13
N LYS A 42 10.07 21.73 -12.93
CA LYS A 42 10.06 22.58 -14.13
C LYS A 42 10.22 24.05 -13.77
N ASP A 43 9.56 24.52 -12.71
CA ASP A 43 9.68 25.89 -12.24
C ASP A 43 11.12 26.18 -11.81
N VAL A 44 11.73 25.31 -11.00
CA VAL A 44 13.15 25.41 -10.63
C VAL A 44 14.05 25.46 -11.86
N SER A 45 13.82 24.57 -12.84
CA SER A 45 14.59 24.53 -14.08
C SER A 45 14.45 25.81 -14.89
N SER A 46 13.24 26.40 -14.96
CA SER A 46 12.98 27.66 -15.66
C SER A 46 13.69 28.85 -14.99
N ILE A 47 13.72 28.87 -13.65
CA ILE A 47 14.38 29.91 -12.87
C ILE A 47 15.90 29.82 -13.03
N LEU A 48 16.45 28.61 -13.15
CA LEU A 48 17.88 28.37 -13.31
C LEU A 48 18.37 28.51 -14.76
N ALA A 49 17.50 28.41 -15.76
CA ALA A 49 17.86 28.48 -17.17
C ALA A 49 18.69 29.73 -17.55
N PRO A 50 18.40 30.94 -17.06
CA PRO A 50 19.20 32.13 -17.35
C PRO A 50 20.62 32.11 -16.77
N TYR A 51 20.86 31.30 -15.73
CA TYR A 51 22.13 31.30 -14.99
C TYR A 51 23.17 30.31 -15.57
N SER A 52 22.81 29.52 -16.59
CA SER A 52 23.75 28.64 -17.33
C SER A 52 24.68 27.77 -16.45
N GLY A 53 24.20 27.34 -15.28
CA GLY A 53 24.95 26.50 -14.33
C GLY A 53 25.81 27.25 -13.31
N SER A 54 25.93 28.58 -13.39
CA SER A 54 26.65 29.42 -12.43
C SER A 54 25.68 30.36 -11.71
N PHE A 55 24.94 29.83 -10.73
CA PHE A 55 24.08 30.62 -9.86
C PHE A 55 24.83 31.04 -8.60
N ASN A 56 24.91 32.35 -8.32
CA ASN A 56 25.47 32.86 -7.07
C ASN A 56 24.35 33.33 -6.13
N PRO A 57 24.08 32.60 -5.02
CA PRO A 57 23.00 32.94 -4.09
C PRO A 57 23.11 34.33 -3.45
N SER A 58 24.33 34.86 -3.29
CA SER A 58 24.53 36.19 -2.69
C SER A 58 24.20 37.34 -3.64
N ALA A 59 24.19 37.09 -4.95
CA ALA A 59 23.91 38.11 -5.96
C ALA A 59 22.39 38.34 -6.14
N SER A 60 21.57 37.31 -5.92
CA SER A 60 20.11 37.38 -6.01
C SER A 60 19.44 36.59 -4.88
N PRO A 61 19.38 37.17 -3.65
CA PRO A 61 18.80 36.49 -2.49
C PRO A 61 17.32 36.13 -2.67
N GLU A 62 16.57 36.91 -3.46
CA GLU A 62 15.16 36.64 -3.79
C GLU A 62 15.00 35.32 -4.56
N THR A 63 15.80 35.13 -5.61
CA THR A 63 15.81 33.90 -6.41
C THR A 63 16.29 32.71 -5.58
N ALA A 64 17.31 32.91 -4.75
CA ALA A 64 17.82 31.86 -3.86
C ALA A 64 16.74 31.38 -2.88
N CYS A 65 15.95 32.29 -2.31
CA CYS A 65 14.83 31.96 -1.44
C CYS A 65 13.76 31.17 -2.18
N ALA A 66 13.36 31.60 -3.38
CA ALA A 66 12.36 30.88 -4.19
C ALA A 66 12.81 29.45 -4.53
N LEU A 67 14.07 29.28 -4.94
CA LEU A 67 14.67 27.96 -5.21
C LEU A 67 14.68 27.08 -3.96
N LEU A 68 15.03 27.64 -2.80
CA LEU A 68 15.03 26.92 -1.54
C LEU A 68 13.61 26.47 -1.15
N VAL A 69 12.62 27.35 -1.26
CA VAL A 69 11.21 27.01 -0.97
C VAL A 69 10.74 25.88 -1.87
N ASN A 70 10.95 25.98 -3.18
CA ASN A 70 10.59 24.92 -4.13
C ASN A 70 11.28 23.60 -3.80
N HIS A 71 12.57 23.63 -3.48
CA HIS A 71 13.34 22.45 -3.07
C HIS A 71 12.77 21.80 -1.79
N LEU A 72 12.45 22.60 -0.78
CA LEU A 72 11.86 22.11 0.48
C LEU A 72 10.47 21.52 0.24
N CYS A 73 9.64 22.15 -0.61
CA CYS A 73 8.34 21.64 -1.00
C CYS A 73 8.45 20.28 -1.72
N MET A 74 9.36 20.13 -2.68
CA MET A 74 9.61 18.84 -3.35
C MET A 74 10.05 17.76 -2.37
N ARG A 75 10.98 18.07 -1.45
CA ARG A 75 11.43 17.13 -0.41
C ARG A 75 10.31 16.73 0.54
N ARG A 76 9.43 17.68 0.89
CA ARG A 76 8.25 17.42 1.72
C ARG A 76 7.31 16.43 1.03
N ASN A 77 6.98 16.67 -0.24
CA ASN A 77 6.12 15.79 -1.02
C ASN A 77 6.71 14.38 -1.16
N LYS A 78 8.01 14.26 -1.48
CA LYS A 78 8.71 12.97 -1.53
C LYS A 78 8.63 12.23 -0.20
N ARG A 79 8.85 12.93 0.93
CA ARG A 79 8.77 12.32 2.26
C ARG A 79 7.37 11.80 2.57
N CYS A 80 6.33 12.55 2.23
CA CYS A 80 4.94 12.14 2.45
C CYS A 80 4.56 10.91 1.61
N LEU A 81 4.99 10.87 0.33
CA LEU A 81 4.79 9.70 -0.54
C LEU A 81 5.45 8.45 0.04
N LEU A 82 6.73 8.54 0.41
CA LEU A 82 7.46 7.42 0.98
C LEU A 82 6.85 6.93 2.30
N ALA A 83 6.38 7.85 3.15
CA ALA A 83 5.72 7.48 4.40
C ALA A 83 4.41 6.72 4.15
N TYR A 84 3.60 7.16 3.17
CA TYR A 84 2.36 6.47 2.78
C TYR A 84 2.65 5.05 2.26
N HIS A 85 3.58 4.93 1.31
CA HIS A 85 3.94 3.62 0.76
C HIS A 85 4.54 2.68 1.82
N ARG A 86 5.42 3.19 2.70
CA ARG A 86 6.01 2.39 3.78
C ARG A 86 4.96 1.78 4.69
N VAL A 87 3.97 2.58 5.11
CA VAL A 87 2.87 2.12 5.97
C VAL A 87 2.03 1.03 5.29
N ARG A 88 1.81 1.15 3.98
CA ARG A 88 1.07 0.14 3.22
C ARG A 88 1.89 -1.14 3.05
N SER A 89 3.17 -1.03 2.69
CA SER A 89 4.08 -2.19 2.60
C SER A 89 4.18 -2.93 3.93
N ASP A 90 4.31 -2.23 5.06
CA ASP A 90 4.30 -2.84 6.41
C ASP A 90 3.06 -3.72 6.62
N LYS A 91 1.88 -3.21 6.25
CA LYS A 91 0.63 -3.97 6.39
C LYS A 91 0.51 -5.14 5.42
N LEU A 92 1.02 -5.00 4.20
CA LEU A 92 1.05 -6.07 3.22
C LEU A 92 1.98 -7.21 3.65
N GLU A 93 3.14 -6.86 4.20
CA GLU A 93 4.09 -7.82 4.75
C GLU A 93 3.47 -8.56 5.93
N GLU A 94 2.80 -7.85 6.85
CA GLU A 94 2.05 -8.46 7.97
C GLU A 94 1.03 -9.51 7.48
N TYR A 95 0.26 -9.20 6.43
CA TYR A 95 -0.67 -10.19 5.85
C TYR A 95 0.03 -11.42 5.28
N CYS A 96 1.20 -11.25 4.66
CA CYS A 96 1.99 -12.38 4.16
C CYS A 96 2.47 -13.29 5.31
N TRP A 97 2.80 -12.71 6.47
CA TRP A 97 3.20 -13.46 7.67
C TRP A 97 2.02 -14.10 8.40
N GLU A 98 0.83 -13.51 8.35
CA GLU A 98 -0.40 -14.08 8.89
C GLU A 98 -0.99 -15.21 8.01
N GLY A 99 -0.37 -15.48 6.84
CA GLY A 99 -0.85 -16.48 5.89
C GLY A 99 -2.13 -16.08 5.16
N ILE A 100 -2.48 -14.78 5.17
CA ILE A 100 -3.62 -14.25 4.44
C ILE A 100 -3.18 -14.07 2.98
N ASP A 101 -3.77 -14.86 2.08
CA ASP A 101 -3.60 -14.61 0.65
C ASP A 101 -4.41 -13.37 0.25
N VAL A 102 -3.71 -12.23 0.21
CA VAL A 102 -4.25 -10.91 -0.15
C VAL A 102 -4.81 -10.93 -1.58
N LEU A 103 -4.28 -11.79 -2.47
CA LEU A 103 -4.71 -11.90 -3.87
C LEU A 103 -5.99 -12.72 -3.99
N GLU A 104 -6.15 -13.81 -3.23
CA GLU A 104 -7.40 -14.58 -3.19
C GLU A 104 -8.56 -13.78 -2.59
N GLN A 105 -8.31 -12.92 -1.58
CA GLN A 105 -9.34 -12.05 -1.01
C GLN A 105 -9.91 -11.04 -2.02
N GLN A 106 -9.15 -10.66 -3.04
CA GLN A 106 -9.65 -9.80 -4.12
C GLN A 106 -10.44 -10.61 -5.15
N GLY A 107 -9.94 -11.79 -5.56
CA GLY A 107 -10.64 -12.64 -6.52
C GLY A 107 -11.96 -13.24 -6.02
N SER A 108 -12.05 -13.55 -4.73
CA SER A 108 -13.27 -14.09 -4.11
C SER A 108 -14.39 -13.05 -3.98
N LYS A 109 -14.07 -11.75 -3.88
CA LYS A 109 -15.06 -10.68 -3.94
C LYS A 109 -15.69 -10.53 -5.33
N ASP A 110 -14.91 -10.70 -6.40
CA ASP A 110 -15.40 -10.67 -7.78
C ASP A 110 -16.35 -11.84 -8.12
N HIS A 111 -16.21 -13.01 -7.49
CA HIS A 111 -17.10 -14.17 -7.71
C HIS A 111 -18.32 -14.25 -6.79
N SER A 112 -18.37 -13.47 -5.71
CA SER A 112 -19.55 -13.42 -4.83
C SER A 112 -20.77 -12.70 -5.46
N GLY A 113 -20.60 -12.05 -6.61
CA GLY A 113 -21.65 -11.32 -7.33
C GLY A 113 -22.49 -12.13 -8.32
N GLU A 114 -22.15 -13.40 -8.61
CA GLU A 114 -22.81 -14.16 -9.70
C GLU A 114 -23.84 -15.21 -9.26
N ALA A 115 -23.86 -15.62 -7.98
CA ALA A 115 -24.76 -16.67 -7.48
C ALA A 115 -26.06 -16.16 -6.81
N GLY A 116 -26.62 -15.05 -7.29
CA GLY A 116 -27.81 -14.44 -6.68
C GLY A 116 -28.60 -13.48 -7.56
N ARG A 117 -28.68 -13.68 -8.88
CA ARG A 117 -29.52 -12.85 -9.76
C ARG A 117 -30.97 -13.35 -9.79
N GLY A 118 -31.72 -12.94 -8.78
CA GLY A 118 -33.17 -13.10 -8.68
C GLY A 118 -33.83 -11.91 -7.99
N GLY A 119 -33.80 -10.73 -8.62
CA GLY A 119 -34.80 -9.67 -8.37
C GLY A 119 -34.30 -8.35 -7.73
N ALA A 120 -34.86 -7.27 -8.29
CA ALA A 120 -35.02 -5.91 -7.73
C ALA A 120 -33.86 -4.88 -7.85
N LEU A 121 -33.99 -4.06 -8.91
CA LEU A 121 -33.80 -2.60 -8.98
C LEU A 121 -33.24 -1.90 -7.71
N GLY A 122 -32.00 -1.41 -7.80
CA GLY A 122 -31.41 -0.47 -6.85
C GLY A 122 -30.12 0.12 -7.40
N ALA A 123 -30.11 1.42 -7.66
CA ALA A 123 -29.00 2.18 -8.21
C ALA A 123 -27.76 2.19 -7.29
N GLY A 124 -26.56 2.17 -7.90
CA GLY A 124 -25.32 2.57 -7.22
C GLY A 124 -24.22 1.51 -7.09
N GLY A 125 -24.10 0.57 -8.03
CA GLY A 125 -22.96 -0.36 -8.09
C GLY A 125 -21.66 0.36 -8.43
N GLY A 126 -21.02 0.96 -7.42
CA GLY A 126 -19.62 1.35 -7.51
C GLY A 126 -18.80 0.11 -7.79
N ARG A 127 -18.09 0.10 -8.93
CA ARG A 127 -17.02 -0.84 -9.23
C ARG A 127 -16.11 -0.87 -8.00
N GLU A 128 -16.09 -1.97 -7.25
CA GLU A 128 -15.23 -2.10 -6.08
C GLU A 128 -13.79 -2.06 -6.58
N GLU A 129 -13.18 -0.88 -6.53
CA GLU A 129 -11.83 -0.66 -6.99
C GLU A 129 -10.90 -1.57 -6.19
N SER A 130 -10.10 -2.40 -6.88
CA SER A 130 -9.05 -3.21 -6.26
C SER A 130 -8.33 -2.38 -5.21
N SER A 131 -8.27 -2.89 -3.98
CA SER A 131 -7.72 -2.14 -2.85
C SER A 131 -6.23 -1.86 -2.99
N LEU A 132 -5.57 -2.55 -3.93
CA LEU A 132 -4.15 -2.52 -4.23
C LEU A 132 -3.90 -1.84 -5.56
N SER A 133 -2.71 -1.25 -5.69
CA SER A 133 -2.19 -0.88 -7.00
C SER A 133 -1.53 -2.10 -7.67
N PRO A 134 -1.42 -2.12 -9.02
CA PRO A 134 -0.72 -3.20 -9.72
C PRO A 134 0.74 -3.36 -9.26
N GLU A 135 1.38 -2.28 -8.85
CA GLU A 135 2.73 -2.30 -8.32
C GLU A 135 2.80 -2.93 -6.91
N GLU A 136 1.74 -2.77 -6.11
CA GLU A 136 1.63 -3.42 -4.80
C GLU A 136 1.35 -4.92 -4.94
N GLU A 137 0.55 -5.33 -5.93
CA GLU A 137 0.30 -6.75 -6.22
C GLU A 137 1.59 -7.48 -6.60
N GLU A 138 2.41 -6.87 -7.47
CA GLU A 138 3.71 -7.44 -7.84
C GLU A 138 4.68 -7.47 -6.67
N TYR A 139 4.69 -6.44 -5.81
CA TYR A 139 5.49 -6.44 -4.58
C TYR A 139 5.12 -7.60 -3.65
N VAL A 140 3.83 -7.81 -3.42
CA VAL A 140 3.32 -8.90 -2.56
C VAL A 140 3.71 -10.25 -3.13
N ARG A 141 3.56 -10.46 -4.44
CA ARG A 141 3.97 -11.71 -5.11
C ARG A 141 5.45 -12.01 -4.86
N GLN A 142 6.32 -11.04 -5.13
CA GLN A 142 7.76 -11.19 -4.92
C GLN A 142 8.13 -11.42 -3.45
N TYR A 143 7.43 -10.75 -2.52
CA TYR A 143 7.64 -10.93 -1.09
C TYR A 143 7.21 -12.33 -0.62
N SER A 144 6.07 -12.81 -1.08
CA SER A 144 5.59 -14.16 -0.81
C SER A 144 6.54 -15.24 -1.34
N ASP A 145 7.07 -15.06 -2.56
CA ASP A 145 8.08 -15.96 -3.13
C ASP A 145 9.37 -15.97 -2.29
N LEU A 146 9.82 -14.79 -1.85
CA LEU A 146 10.98 -14.64 -0.97
C LEU A 146 10.76 -15.32 0.38
N LEU A 147 9.57 -15.15 0.95
CA LEU A 147 9.17 -15.77 2.21
C LEU A 147 9.09 -17.30 2.07
N ALA A 148 8.53 -17.80 0.98
CA ALA A 148 8.48 -19.24 0.68
C ALA A 148 9.88 -19.84 0.52
N ALA A 149 10.78 -19.15 -0.19
CA ALA A 149 12.18 -19.57 -0.33
C ALA A 149 12.91 -19.60 1.03
N TYR A 150 12.62 -18.63 1.92
CA TYR A 150 13.17 -18.60 3.26
C TYR A 150 12.64 -19.74 4.14
N LYS A 151 11.32 -20.00 4.09
CA LYS A 151 10.69 -21.15 4.78
C LYS A 151 11.23 -22.49 4.29
N GLY A 152 11.51 -22.62 2.99
CA GLY A 152 12.04 -23.85 2.41
C GLY A 152 13.39 -24.30 2.99
N GLN A 153 14.13 -23.41 3.65
CA GLN A 153 15.36 -23.77 4.37
C GLN A 153 15.09 -24.49 5.70
N TRP A 154 13.90 -24.31 6.28
CA TRP A 154 13.51 -24.79 7.60
C TRP A 154 12.25 -25.66 7.46
N THR A 155 12.41 -26.93 7.08
CA THR A 155 11.29 -27.86 6.88
C THR A 155 10.59 -28.25 8.17
N ASP A 156 11.31 -28.21 9.30
CA ASP A 156 10.83 -28.69 10.59
C ASP A 156 10.16 -27.58 11.43
N ILE A 157 10.18 -26.34 10.95
CA ILE A 157 9.70 -25.17 11.69
C ILE A 157 8.79 -24.34 10.79
N ASP A 158 7.51 -24.25 11.13
CA ASP A 158 6.60 -23.31 10.50
C ASP A 158 6.82 -21.90 11.04
N LEU A 159 7.46 -21.05 10.23
CA LEU A 159 7.74 -19.65 10.56
C LEU A 159 6.51 -18.74 10.48
N THR A 160 5.41 -19.20 9.89
CA THR A 160 4.12 -18.50 9.83
C THR A 160 3.05 -19.13 10.71
N GLY A 161 3.46 -20.07 11.55
CA GLY A 161 2.58 -20.69 12.53
C GLY A 161 2.11 -19.70 13.59
N SER A 162 1.19 -20.17 14.43
CA SER A 162 0.68 -19.37 15.55
C SER A 162 1.81 -18.94 16.50
N LEU A 163 1.83 -17.64 16.82
CA LEU A 163 2.69 -17.08 17.87
C LEU A 163 2.16 -17.40 19.28
N GLU A 164 0.90 -17.85 19.40
CA GLU A 164 0.32 -18.23 20.68
C GLU A 164 0.77 -19.63 21.08
N PRO A 165 1.36 -19.79 22.28
CA PRO A 165 1.83 -21.10 22.72
C PRO A 165 0.66 -22.07 22.93
N PRO A 166 0.80 -23.35 22.51
CA PRO A 166 -0.24 -24.34 22.69
C PRO A 166 -0.48 -24.61 24.18
N ARG A 167 -1.75 -24.68 24.58
CA ARG A 167 -2.16 -24.97 25.97
C ARG A 167 -2.30 -26.47 26.23
N ASP A 168 -2.91 -27.17 25.28
CA ASP A 168 -3.23 -28.59 25.35
C ASP A 168 -2.89 -29.28 24.02
N LEU A 169 -2.62 -30.59 24.07
CA LEU A 169 -2.30 -31.39 22.88
C LEU A 169 -3.52 -31.60 21.96
N PHE A 170 -4.72 -31.59 22.53
CA PHE A 170 -5.98 -31.79 21.81
C PHE A 170 -6.89 -30.58 21.97
N ILE A 171 -7.57 -30.21 20.89
CA ILE A 171 -8.55 -29.13 20.86
C ILE A 171 -9.86 -29.63 20.23
N ASP A 172 -10.99 -29.18 20.77
CA ASP A 172 -12.30 -29.40 20.15
C ASP A 172 -12.61 -28.22 19.22
N VAL A 173 -12.71 -28.48 17.92
CA VAL A 173 -13.00 -27.46 16.90
C VAL A 173 -14.48 -27.53 16.50
N ARG A 174 -15.15 -26.36 16.45
CA ARG A 174 -16.50 -26.23 15.89
C ARG A 174 -16.44 -25.64 14.49
N VAL A 175 -17.00 -26.35 13.52
CA VAL A 175 -17.12 -25.87 12.13
C VAL A 175 -18.08 -24.67 12.09
N LEU A 176 -17.62 -23.55 11.53
CA LEU A 176 -18.43 -22.32 11.39
C LEU A 176 -19.15 -22.25 10.04
N LYS A 177 -18.55 -22.82 9.00
CA LYS A 177 -19.09 -22.89 7.63
C LYS A 177 -18.64 -24.20 7.00
N ASP A 178 -19.49 -24.76 6.15
CA ASP A 178 -19.14 -25.94 5.36
C ASP A 178 -18.01 -25.59 4.38
N ALA A 179 -16.92 -26.34 4.46
CA ALA A 179 -15.74 -26.21 3.61
C ALA A 179 -15.43 -27.52 2.85
N GLY A 180 -16.35 -28.50 2.88
CA GLY A 180 -16.13 -29.82 2.30
C GLY A 180 -15.20 -30.70 3.15
N GLU A 181 -14.52 -31.62 2.48
CA GLU A 181 -13.60 -32.58 3.11
C GLU A 181 -12.18 -32.01 3.14
N ILE A 182 -11.67 -31.73 4.35
CA ILE A 182 -10.31 -31.24 4.57
C ILE A 182 -9.45 -32.45 4.93
N GLN A 183 -8.42 -32.74 4.12
CA GLN A 183 -7.43 -33.74 4.48
C GLN A 183 -6.36 -33.16 5.37
N THR A 184 -6.09 -33.85 6.48
CA THR A 184 -4.96 -33.54 7.33
C THR A 184 -3.78 -34.43 6.98
N GLU A 185 -2.57 -34.04 7.37
CA GLU A 185 -1.36 -34.84 7.15
C GLU A 185 -1.41 -36.24 7.81
N TYR A 186 -2.32 -36.44 8.78
CA TYR A 186 -2.53 -37.71 9.49
C TYR A 186 -3.79 -38.48 9.04
N GLY A 187 -4.49 -38.03 7.99
CA GLY A 187 -5.74 -38.62 7.49
C GLY A 187 -6.94 -37.85 7.98
#